data_AF-A0A5K0VUV0-F1
#
_entry.id   AF-A0A5K0VUV0-F1
#
_cell.length_a   1.000
_cell.length_b   1.000
_cell.length_c   1.000
_cell.angle_alpha   90.00
_cell.angle_beta   90.00
_cell.angle_gamma   90.00
#
_symmetry.space_group_name_H-M   'P 1'
#
loop_
_entity.id
_entity.type
_entity.pdbx_description
1 polymer ?
#
loop_
_entity_poly.entity_id
_entity_poly.type
_entity_poly.pdbx_seq_one_letter_code
_entity_poly.pdbx_strand_id
1 'polypeptide(L)' 'GGHGYARNILFEQLKFINVSNPIVIDQYYCDSPHRCANK' A
#
# COMPACT_ATOMS: atom_id res chain seq x y z
N GLY A 1 -10.64 -8.20 -0.92
CA GLY A 1 -11.10 -6.80 -0.90
C GLY A 1 -12.04 -6.51 -2.06
N GLY A 2 -12.42 -5.25 -2.24
CA GLY A 2 -13.16 -4.80 -3.42
C GLY A 2 -12.26 -4.67 -4.67
N HIS A 3 -12.88 -4.56 -5.84
CA HIS A 3 -12.18 -4.41 -7.12
C HIS A 3 -12.25 -2.96 -7.61
N GLY A 4 -11.12 -2.42 -8.08
CA GLY A 4 -11.05 -1.05 -8.57
C GLY A 4 -9.63 -0.63 -8.91
N TYR A 5 -9.48 0.63 -9.31
CA TYR A 5 -8.18 1.24 -9.63
C TYR A 5 -7.95 2.48 -8.77
N ALA A 6 -6.70 2.67 -8.36
CA ALA A 6 -6.23 3.92 -7.78
C ALA A 6 -5.45 4.68 -8.86
N ARG A 7 -5.80 5.95 -9.11
CA ARG A 7 -5.19 6.78 -10.16
C ARG A 7 -5.06 8.24 -9.71
N ASN A 8 -4.17 8.98 -10.36
CA ASN A 8 -3.90 10.40 -10.12
C ASN A 8 -3.43 10.69 -8.69
N ILE A 9 -2.51 9.88 -8.16
CA ILE A 9 -1.93 10.07 -6.84
C ILE A 9 -0.62 10.84 -6.99
N LEU A 10 -0.57 12.04 -6.40
CA LEU A 10 0.63 12.87 -6.31
C LEU A 10 1.18 12.82 -4.89
N PHE A 11 2.45 12.49 -4.76
CA PHE A 11 3.21 12.63 -3.52
C PHE A 11 4.23 13.74 -3.71
N GLU A 12 4.08 14.85 -3.00
CA GLU A 12 4.99 15.99 -3.11
C GLU A 12 5.43 16.52 -1.75
N GLN A 13 6.66 17.05 -1.69
CA GLN A 13 7.24 17.70 -0.51
C GLN A 13 7.28 16.82 0.76
N LEU A 14 7.39 15.50 0.61
CA LEU A 14 7.47 14.57 1.73
C LEU A 14 8.89 14.48 2.30
N LYS A 15 9.01 14.61 3.63
CA LYS A 15 10.26 14.41 4.37
C LYS A 15 10.19 13.12 5.17
N PHE A 16 11.07 12.18 4.85
CA PHE A 16 11.22 10.93 5.59
C PHE A 16 12.50 10.98 6.43
N ILE A 17 12.40 10.59 7.71
CA ILE A 17 13.54 10.55 8.64
C ILE A 17 13.58 9.17 9.27
N ASN A 18 14.62 8.39 8.97
CA ASN A 18 14.85 7.05 9.52
C ASN A 18 13.65 6.08 9.35
N VAL A 19 13.08 6.03 8.14
CA VAL A 19 11.92 5.17 7.82
C VAL A 19 12.33 4.08 6.83
N SER A 20 11.99 2.82 7.13
CA SER A 20 12.29 1.68 6.25
C SER A 20 11.42 1.63 5.00
N ASN A 21 10.15 2.04 5.10
CA ASN A 21 9.19 2.02 4.00
C ASN A 21 8.38 3.33 3.99
N PRO A 22 8.89 4.38 3.33
CA PRO A 22 8.29 5.72 3.38
C PRO A 22 6.91 5.81 2.73
N ILE A 23 6.66 5.02 1.68
CA ILE A 23 5.35 4.85 1.05
C ILE A 23 5.20 3.36 0.73
N VAL A 24 4.07 2.76 1.13
CA VAL A 24 3.71 1.37 0.82
C VAL A 24 2.35 1.36 0.14
N ILE A 25 2.29 0.80 -1.06
CA ILE A 25 1.03 0.51 -1.76
C ILE A 25 0.95 -1.01 -1.89
N ASP A 26 0.17 -1.62 -1.02
CA ASP A 26 -0.02 -3.06 -0.96
C ASP A 26 -1.47 -3.41 -1.34
N GLN A 27 -1.64 -3.87 -2.57
CA GLN A 27 -2.89 -4.35 -3.14
C GLN A 27 -3.31 -5.74 -2.62
N TYR A 28 -2.38 -6.46 -1.99
CA TYR A 28 -2.58 -7.78 -1.40
C TYR A 28 -2.55 -7.69 0.13
N TYR A 29 -2.67 -6.49 0.70
CA TYR A 29 -2.76 -6.31 2.14
C TYR A 29 -3.88 -7.20 2.69
N CYS A 30 -3.47 -8.10 3.57
CA CYS A 30 -4.32 -9.09 4.19
C CYS A 30 -4.23 -8.89 5.69
N ASP A 31 -5.33 -8.46 6.29
CA ASP A 31 -5.49 -8.24 7.74
C ASP A 31 -5.83 -9.55 8.50
N SER A 32 -5.93 -10.67 7.78
CA SER A 32 -6.19 -11.99 8.34
C SER A 32 -4.87 -12.68 8.79
N PRO A 33 -4.89 -13.44 9.91
CA PRO A 33 -3.74 -14.25 10.35
C PRO A 33 -3.39 -15.38 9.35
N HIS A 34 -4.33 -15.75 8.49
CA HIS A 34 -4.09 -16.61 7.36
C HIS A 34 -3.78 -15.78 6.11
N ARG A 35 -2.78 -16.21 5.33
CA ARG A 35 -2.41 -15.54 4.07
C ARG A 35 -3.61 -15.53 3.12
N CYS A 36 -3.97 -14.35 2.65
CA CYS A 36 -4.91 -14.20 1.55
C CYS A 36 -4.24 -14.73 0.26
N ALA A 37 -5.03 -15.34 -0.62
CA ALA A 37 -4.53 -15.70 -1.95
C ALA A 37 -4.37 -14.42 -2.78
N ASN A 38 -3.17 -14.21 -3.33
CA ASN A 38 -2.97 -13.20 -4.37
C ASN A 38 -3.75 -13.64 -5.60
N LYS A 39 -4.63 -12.78 -6.11
CA LYS A 39 -5.39 -13.02 -7.33
C LYS A 39 -5.19 -11.88 -8.30
#